data_AF-A0A2H0IZ68-F1
#
_entry.id   AF-A0A2H0IZ68-F1
#
_cell.length_a   1.000
_cell.length_b   1.000
_cell.length_c   1.000
_cell.angle_alpha   90.00
_cell.angle_beta   90.00
_cell.angle_gamma   90.00
#
_symmetry.space_group_name_H-M   'P 1'
#
loop_
_entity.id
_entity.type
_entity.pdbx_description
1 polymer ?
#
loop_
_entity_poly.entity_id
_entity_poly.type
_entity_poly.pdbx_seq_one_letter_code
_entity_poly.pdbx_strand_id
1 'polypeptide(L)'
;MPAETLTRTPLGELHVRPIERHEEPRYKEQMAAHHYLGDLAKIGETLWYVALWRDQWVALLSISAAALKCGVRDRWIGWDFTTQYGRLKLIANNSRFLILPDWHRPNVGSRVLSLMQRRLSSDWQSRFGHPVLLLETFVDPQRFHGGVYRAANWTELGLTQGFRRTRSGYSQQHNAPKLVFVYPLCGHPQALLTQADRSQLQLPGKANIMLSAHQMRFLPDFFNDIKDPRSRAGRRHRLSSVLSIATAATLCGMKGYKAIAGWAKDLGDKACERLGCRRVNGKYVVPSESIIRDVLIRVDPVVLDRALQEWNAVFAPADKCLAVDGKTMCNAVDDKGQQTHIMSVVGHQSVVCHTQKKLVPCP
;
A
#
# COMPACT_ATOMS: atom_id res chain seq x y z
N MET A 1 16.74 -15.68 -55.58
CA MET A 1 15.31 -15.26 -55.56
C MET A 1 15.16 -14.26 -54.42
N PRO A 2 14.78 -13.01 -54.70
CA PRO A 2 15.37 -11.84 -54.03
C PRO A 2 14.67 -11.43 -52.75
N ALA A 3 15.43 -10.73 -51.92
CA ALA A 3 15.05 -10.11 -50.66
C ALA A 3 14.17 -8.87 -50.86
N GLU A 4 12.87 -9.08 -51.02
CA GLU A 4 11.83 -8.04 -50.92
C GLU A 4 10.59 -8.76 -50.33
N THR A 5 10.30 -8.67 -49.03
CA THR A 5 9.46 -7.62 -48.48
C THR A 5 9.60 -7.65 -46.95
N LEU A 6 10.41 -6.77 -46.36
CA LEU A 6 10.33 -6.41 -44.94
C LEU A 6 9.02 -5.64 -44.74
N THR A 7 7.89 -6.36 -44.74
CA THR A 7 6.58 -5.79 -44.46
C THR A 7 6.65 -5.18 -43.06
N ARG A 8 6.56 -3.84 -42.98
CA ARG A 8 6.19 -3.14 -41.75
C ARG A 8 5.02 -3.91 -41.17
N THR A 9 5.21 -4.49 -39.98
CA THR A 9 4.09 -5.11 -39.28
C THR A 9 2.98 -4.06 -39.21
N PRO A 10 1.76 -4.33 -39.70
CA PRO A 10 0.68 -3.36 -39.62
C PRO A 10 0.35 -3.15 -38.15
N LEU A 11 1.00 -2.19 -37.49
CA LEU A 11 0.84 -1.90 -36.06
C LEU A 11 -0.61 -1.55 -35.70
N GLY A 12 -1.43 -1.20 -36.70
CA GLY A 12 -2.87 -0.99 -36.58
C GLY A 12 -3.65 -2.27 -36.26
N GLU A 13 -3.19 -3.44 -36.71
CA GLU A 13 -3.84 -4.74 -36.48
C GLU A 13 -3.48 -5.36 -35.11
N LEU A 14 -2.48 -4.80 -34.41
CA LEU A 14 -2.14 -5.24 -33.07
C LEU A 14 -3.27 -4.89 -32.10
N HIS A 15 -3.69 -5.89 -31.32
CA HIS A 15 -4.59 -5.69 -30.19
C HIS A 15 -4.03 -6.34 -28.93
N VAL A 16 -4.43 -5.84 -27.76
CA VAL A 16 -3.99 -6.35 -26.46
C VAL A 16 -5.21 -6.72 -25.65
N ARG A 17 -5.26 -7.97 -25.17
CA ARG A 17 -6.35 -8.48 -24.31
C ARG A 17 -5.80 -9.15 -23.05
N PRO A 18 -6.61 -9.36 -22.00
CA PRO A 18 -6.18 -10.14 -20.84
C PRO A 18 -6.01 -11.60 -21.29
N ILE A 19 -5.07 -12.29 -20.64
CA ILE A 19 -4.90 -13.73 -20.78
C ILE A 19 -6.12 -14.45 -20.24
N GLU A 20 -6.64 -15.39 -21.02
CA GLU A 20 -7.72 -16.27 -20.59
C GLU A 20 -7.20 -17.41 -19.72
N ARG A 21 -8.08 -18.03 -18.91
CA ARG A 21 -7.66 -19.08 -17.96
C ARG A 21 -6.97 -20.25 -18.65
N HIS A 22 -7.46 -20.65 -19.83
CA HIS A 22 -6.90 -21.77 -20.58
C HIS A 22 -5.54 -21.44 -21.22
N GLU A 23 -5.20 -20.15 -21.35
CA GLU A 23 -3.93 -19.67 -21.91
C GLU A 23 -2.84 -19.46 -20.85
N GLU A 24 -3.20 -19.49 -19.55
CA GLU A 24 -2.23 -19.29 -18.45
C GLU A 24 -1.03 -20.26 -18.48
N PRO A 25 -1.18 -21.55 -18.80
CA PRO A 25 -0.03 -22.45 -18.93
C PRO A 25 0.95 -21.99 -20.01
N ARG A 26 0.45 -21.63 -21.19
CA ARG A 26 1.24 -21.10 -22.31
C ARG A 26 1.92 -19.78 -21.95
N TYR A 27 1.21 -18.89 -21.25
CA TYR A 27 1.79 -17.64 -20.74
C TYR A 27 3.02 -17.88 -19.87
N LYS A 28 2.89 -18.79 -18.89
CA LYS A 28 3.97 -19.13 -17.97
C LYS A 28 5.16 -19.74 -18.70
N GLU A 29 4.90 -20.69 -19.60
CA GLU A 29 5.93 -21.32 -20.42
C GLU A 29 6.73 -20.28 -21.22
N GLN A 30 6.04 -19.41 -21.95
CA GLN A 30 6.67 -18.36 -22.75
C GLN A 30 7.45 -17.35 -21.89
N MET A 31 6.92 -16.97 -20.73
CA MET A 31 7.64 -16.13 -19.78
C MET A 31 8.92 -16.80 -19.25
N ALA A 32 8.82 -18.06 -18.84
CA ALA A 32 9.94 -18.82 -18.29
C ALA A 32 11.04 -19.03 -19.34
N ALA A 33 10.65 -19.31 -20.59
CA ALA A 33 11.57 -19.57 -21.68
C ALA A 33 12.31 -18.31 -22.18
N HIS A 34 11.63 -17.16 -22.23
CA HIS A 34 12.14 -16.01 -22.98
C HIS A 34 12.34 -14.73 -22.17
N HIS A 35 11.69 -14.56 -21.01
CA HIS A 35 11.92 -13.38 -20.18
C HIS A 35 13.17 -13.58 -19.32
N TYR A 36 14.09 -12.61 -19.29
CA TYR A 36 15.38 -12.72 -18.58
C TYR A 36 15.29 -12.92 -17.04
N LEU A 37 14.11 -12.71 -16.46
CA LEU A 37 13.79 -12.99 -15.04
C LEU A 37 12.86 -14.18 -14.86
N GLY A 38 12.57 -14.92 -15.92
CA GLY A 38 11.56 -15.96 -15.98
C GLY A 38 10.16 -15.46 -15.68
N ASP A 39 9.29 -16.43 -15.39
CA ASP A 39 7.91 -16.20 -15.00
C ASP A 39 7.79 -15.56 -13.61
N LEU A 40 6.61 -15.02 -13.35
CA LEU A 40 6.27 -14.40 -12.08
C LEU A 40 4.88 -14.86 -11.68
N ALA A 41 4.77 -15.52 -10.52
CA ALA A 41 3.50 -15.95 -9.97
C ALA A 41 2.53 -14.77 -9.80
N LYS A 42 1.23 -15.00 -10.04
CA LYS A 42 0.17 -14.03 -9.70
C LYS A 42 0.09 -13.90 -8.19
N ILE A 43 0.66 -12.83 -7.64
CA ILE A 43 0.62 -12.51 -6.20
C ILE A 43 -0.19 -11.23 -6.02
N GLY A 44 -1.20 -11.28 -5.16
CA GLY A 44 -2.11 -10.15 -4.95
C GLY A 44 -2.88 -9.78 -6.23
N GLU A 45 -3.15 -8.50 -6.40
CA GLU A 45 -3.80 -7.95 -7.58
C GLU A 45 -2.83 -8.01 -8.77
N THR A 46 -3.08 -8.94 -9.70
CA THR A 46 -2.25 -9.12 -10.91
C THR A 46 -3.12 -9.45 -12.12
N LEU A 47 -2.86 -8.78 -13.23
CA LEU A 47 -3.41 -9.05 -14.56
C LEU A 47 -2.27 -9.45 -15.52
N TRP A 48 -2.55 -10.44 -16.36
CA TRP A 48 -1.68 -10.82 -17.46
C TRP A 48 -2.33 -10.45 -18.77
N TYR A 49 -1.52 -9.95 -19.69
CA TYR A 49 -1.95 -9.50 -21.00
C TYR A 49 -1.17 -10.21 -22.09
N VAL A 50 -1.82 -10.43 -23.21
CA VAL A 50 -1.21 -10.86 -24.46
C VAL A 50 -1.50 -9.83 -25.55
N ALA A 51 -0.48 -9.47 -26.31
CA ALA A 51 -0.60 -8.75 -27.56
C ALA A 51 -0.66 -9.75 -28.70
N LEU A 52 -1.62 -9.57 -29.61
CA LEU A 52 -1.86 -10.46 -30.74
C LEU A 52 -1.78 -9.71 -32.06
N TRP A 53 -1.30 -10.40 -33.09
CA TRP A 53 -1.43 -10.03 -34.49
C TRP A 53 -1.95 -11.24 -35.25
N ARG A 54 -3.15 -11.17 -35.84
CA ARG A 54 -3.79 -12.29 -36.57
C ARG A 54 -3.70 -13.62 -35.79
N ASP A 55 -4.12 -13.58 -34.53
CA ASP A 55 -4.09 -14.68 -33.55
C ASP A 55 -2.71 -15.20 -33.14
N GLN A 56 -1.63 -14.63 -33.69
CA GLN A 56 -0.27 -14.93 -33.25
C GLN A 56 0.08 -14.09 -32.02
N TRP A 57 0.66 -14.74 -31.01
CA TRP A 57 1.18 -14.05 -29.83
C TRP A 57 2.42 -13.25 -30.22
N VAL A 58 2.42 -11.96 -29.85
CA VAL A 58 3.47 -10.99 -30.19
C VAL A 58 4.28 -10.60 -28.96
N ALA A 59 3.58 -10.29 -27.88
CA ALA A 59 4.18 -9.82 -26.64
C ALA A 59 3.28 -10.14 -25.45
N LEU A 60 3.86 -10.16 -24.27
CA LEU A 60 3.22 -10.54 -23.03
C LEU A 60 3.56 -9.53 -21.92
N LEU A 61 2.58 -9.18 -21.09
CA LEU A 61 2.77 -8.25 -19.97
C LEU A 61 2.19 -8.79 -18.67
N SER A 62 2.93 -8.62 -17.56
CA SER A 62 2.42 -8.80 -16.20
C SER A 62 2.25 -7.44 -15.55
N ILE A 63 1.01 -7.07 -15.24
CA ILE A 63 0.68 -5.87 -14.47
C ILE A 63 0.28 -6.32 -13.06
N SER A 64 1.08 -5.99 -12.06
CA SER A 64 0.89 -6.41 -10.66
C SER A 64 0.73 -5.20 -9.74
N ALA A 65 0.43 -5.44 -8.46
CA ALA A 65 0.46 -4.40 -7.44
C ALA A 65 1.81 -3.64 -7.40
N ALA A 66 1.77 -2.36 -7.00
CA ALA A 66 2.94 -1.50 -6.90
C ALA A 66 4.00 -2.00 -5.92
N ALA A 67 5.25 -1.58 -6.16
CA ALA A 67 6.34 -1.76 -5.22
C ALA A 67 6.05 -0.99 -3.92
N LEU A 68 6.14 -1.70 -2.79
CA LEU A 68 5.85 -1.14 -1.46
C LEU A 68 6.72 0.06 -1.10
N LYS A 69 7.96 0.11 -1.58
CA LYS A 69 8.93 1.17 -1.31
C LYS A 69 9.63 1.57 -2.59
N CYS A 70 9.48 2.82 -3.00
CA CYS A 70 10.18 3.36 -4.16
C CYS A 70 10.42 4.87 -3.95
N GLY A 71 11.50 5.21 -3.24
CA GLY A 71 11.72 6.60 -2.81
C GLY A 71 11.77 7.62 -3.95
N VAL A 72 12.22 7.22 -5.15
CA VAL A 72 12.23 8.10 -6.33
C VAL A 72 10.81 8.44 -6.78
N ARG A 73 9.95 7.43 -6.94
CA ARG A 73 8.53 7.61 -7.22
C ARG A 73 7.84 8.40 -6.12
N ASP A 74 8.12 8.06 -4.86
CA ASP A 74 7.44 8.66 -3.72
C ASP A 74 7.74 10.17 -3.63
N ARG A 75 8.98 10.58 -3.88
CA ARG A 75 9.36 12.01 -4.00
C ARG A 75 8.71 12.69 -5.19
N TRP A 76 8.62 12.00 -6.34
CA TRP A 76 7.94 12.55 -7.51
C TRP A 76 6.45 12.75 -7.26
N ILE A 77 5.77 11.81 -6.59
CA ILE A 77 4.35 11.97 -6.22
C ILE A 77 4.17 13.12 -5.21
N GLY A 78 5.10 13.26 -4.26
CA GLY A 78 5.05 14.29 -3.22
C GLY A 78 4.12 13.93 -2.04
N TRP A 79 3.76 12.66 -1.89
CA TRP A 79 3.01 12.17 -0.73
C TRP A 79 3.90 11.86 0.47
N ASP A 80 3.32 11.86 1.66
CA ASP A 80 3.99 11.43 2.88
C ASP A 80 3.88 9.90 3.08
N PHE A 81 4.72 9.35 3.96
CA PHE A 81 4.77 7.91 4.23
C PHE A 81 3.48 7.34 4.83
N THR A 82 2.72 8.15 5.58
CA THR A 82 1.50 7.69 6.27
C THR A 82 0.36 7.48 5.30
N THR A 83 0.21 8.37 4.30
CA THR A 83 -0.82 8.27 3.26
C THR A 83 -0.43 7.32 2.13
N GLN A 84 0.87 7.20 1.84
CA GLN A 84 1.43 6.36 0.78
C GLN A 84 0.88 4.92 0.82
N TYR A 85 0.97 4.24 1.96
CA TYR A 85 0.66 2.80 2.06
C TYR A 85 -0.79 2.50 1.65
N GLY A 86 -1.74 3.28 2.15
CA GLY A 86 -3.17 3.13 1.84
C GLY A 86 -3.55 3.51 0.40
N ARG A 87 -2.64 4.13 -0.35
CA ARG A 87 -2.84 4.62 -1.73
C ARG A 87 -2.00 3.88 -2.77
N LEU A 88 -1.06 3.03 -2.36
CA LEU A 88 -0.31 2.17 -3.28
C LEU A 88 -1.21 1.30 -4.18
N LYS A 89 -2.44 0.98 -3.74
CA LYS A 89 -3.44 0.28 -4.54
C LYS A 89 -3.86 1.03 -5.81
N LEU A 90 -3.68 2.35 -5.84
CA LEU A 90 -3.94 3.19 -7.00
C LEU A 90 -2.79 3.19 -8.01
N ILE A 91 -1.73 2.42 -7.75
CA ILE A 91 -0.57 2.29 -8.62
C ILE A 91 -0.43 0.82 -9.03
N ALA A 92 -0.18 0.57 -10.30
CA ALA A 92 0.14 -0.75 -10.80
C ALA A 92 1.56 -0.77 -11.39
N ASN A 93 2.23 -1.90 -11.24
CA ASN A 93 3.58 -2.14 -11.72
C ASN A 93 3.54 -3.03 -12.95
N ASN A 94 4.06 -2.55 -14.08
CA ASN A 94 4.42 -3.40 -15.20
C ASN A 94 5.68 -4.21 -14.84
N SER A 95 5.45 -5.36 -14.20
CA SER A 95 6.47 -6.17 -13.53
C SER A 95 7.19 -7.13 -14.47
N ARG A 96 6.59 -7.45 -15.63
CA ARG A 96 7.20 -8.21 -16.71
C ARG A 96 6.70 -7.67 -18.04
N PHE A 97 7.62 -7.46 -18.97
CA PHE A 97 7.28 -7.15 -20.35
C PHE A 97 8.19 -7.93 -21.28
N LEU A 98 7.61 -8.84 -22.06
CA LEU A 98 8.30 -9.67 -23.03
C LEU A 98 7.76 -9.38 -24.41
N ILE A 99 8.64 -9.04 -25.35
CA ILE A 99 8.36 -9.17 -26.78
C ILE A 99 8.92 -10.52 -27.20
N LEU A 100 8.09 -11.36 -27.81
CA LEU A 100 8.51 -12.71 -28.21
C LEU A 100 9.62 -12.63 -29.28
N PRO A 101 10.55 -13.61 -29.33
CA PRO A 101 11.75 -13.53 -30.16
C PRO A 101 11.49 -13.15 -31.62
N ASP A 102 10.46 -13.72 -32.24
CA ASP A 102 10.11 -13.48 -33.66
C ASP A 102 9.51 -12.09 -33.95
N TRP A 103 9.26 -11.32 -32.89
CA TRP A 103 8.53 -10.05 -32.92
C TRP A 103 9.38 -8.84 -32.51
N HIS A 104 10.71 -8.98 -32.47
CA HIS A 104 11.65 -7.88 -32.20
C HIS A 104 11.73 -6.94 -33.40
N ARG A 105 10.66 -6.16 -33.61
CA ARG A 105 10.49 -5.23 -34.72
C ARG A 105 10.31 -3.81 -34.21
N PRO A 106 10.70 -2.78 -34.98
CA PRO A 106 10.52 -1.38 -34.59
C PRO A 106 9.08 -1.09 -34.17
N ASN A 107 8.92 -0.31 -33.09
CA ASN A 107 7.64 0.20 -32.57
C ASN A 107 6.63 -0.83 -32.05
N VAL A 108 6.88 -2.14 -32.14
CA VAL A 108 5.99 -3.16 -31.56
C VAL A 108 5.84 -2.94 -30.06
N GLY A 109 6.96 -2.78 -29.35
CA GLY A 109 6.94 -2.61 -27.90
C GLY A 109 6.15 -1.38 -27.44
N SER A 110 6.41 -0.21 -28.03
CA SER A 110 5.72 1.03 -27.66
C SER A 110 4.23 1.00 -28.05
N ARG A 111 3.89 0.36 -29.18
CA ARG A 111 2.49 0.12 -29.58
C ARG A 111 1.75 -0.77 -28.60
N VAL A 112 2.37 -1.86 -28.14
CA VAL A 112 1.81 -2.78 -27.15
C VAL A 112 1.57 -2.07 -25.81
N LEU A 113 2.54 -1.29 -25.32
CA LEU A 113 2.37 -0.48 -24.12
C LEU A 113 1.19 0.49 -24.26
N SER A 114 1.11 1.20 -25.39
CA SER A 114 0.02 2.15 -25.66
C SER A 114 -1.37 1.49 -25.68
N LEU A 115 -1.47 0.28 -26.23
CA LEU A 115 -2.72 -0.50 -26.25
C LEU A 115 -3.10 -0.99 -24.86
N MET A 116 -2.15 -1.47 -24.07
CA MET A 116 -2.36 -1.90 -22.69
C MET A 116 -2.81 -0.72 -21.80
N GLN A 117 -2.15 0.43 -21.90
CA GLN A 117 -2.48 1.63 -21.12
C GLN A 117 -3.93 2.10 -21.32
N ARG A 118 -4.44 2.05 -22.56
CA ARG A 118 -5.81 2.50 -22.89
C ARG A 118 -6.91 1.69 -22.21
N ARG A 119 -6.64 0.44 -21.82
CA ARG A 119 -7.65 -0.47 -21.27
C ARG A 119 -7.41 -0.84 -19.81
N LEU A 120 -6.18 -0.67 -19.33
CA LEU A 120 -5.78 -1.11 -17.99
C LEU A 120 -6.71 -0.58 -16.90
N SER A 121 -7.07 0.71 -16.92
CA SER A 121 -7.94 1.29 -15.89
C SER A 121 -9.31 0.59 -15.82
N SER A 122 -9.91 0.29 -16.97
CA SER A 122 -11.20 -0.41 -17.04
C SER A 122 -11.08 -1.87 -16.59
N ASP A 123 -10.04 -2.57 -17.05
CA ASP A 123 -9.81 -3.97 -16.68
C ASP A 123 -9.53 -4.12 -15.18
N TRP A 124 -8.71 -3.23 -14.63
CA TRP A 124 -8.32 -3.23 -13.22
C TRP A 124 -9.53 -2.96 -12.32
N GLN A 125 -10.32 -1.93 -12.64
CA GLN A 125 -11.57 -1.61 -11.94
C GLN A 125 -12.53 -2.80 -11.99
N SER A 126 -12.74 -3.40 -13.17
CA SER A 126 -13.67 -4.53 -13.33
C SER A 126 -13.21 -5.76 -12.53
N ARG A 127 -11.89 -5.98 -12.44
CA ARG A 127 -11.34 -7.19 -11.80
C ARG A 127 -11.18 -7.07 -10.29
N PHE A 128 -10.83 -5.89 -9.78
CA PHE A 128 -10.42 -5.67 -8.39
C PHE A 128 -11.32 -4.67 -7.63
N GLY A 129 -12.24 -3.99 -8.32
CA GLY A 129 -13.23 -3.12 -7.70
C GLY A 129 -12.71 -1.75 -7.25
N HIS A 130 -11.54 -1.33 -7.72
CA HIS A 130 -10.99 0.01 -7.45
C HIS A 130 -10.14 0.50 -8.63
N PRO A 131 -9.92 1.82 -8.75
CA PRO A 131 -9.21 2.37 -9.89
C PRO A 131 -7.69 2.20 -9.75
N VAL A 132 -7.00 2.42 -10.87
CA VAL A 132 -5.55 2.62 -10.96
C VAL A 132 -5.29 3.94 -11.67
N LEU A 133 -4.44 4.78 -11.09
CA LEU A 133 -4.18 6.15 -11.53
C LEU A 133 -2.80 6.32 -12.17
N LEU A 134 -1.86 5.44 -11.81
CA LEU A 134 -0.47 5.52 -12.23
C LEU A 134 0.09 4.12 -12.53
N LEU A 135 0.87 4.01 -13.59
CA LEU A 135 1.73 2.88 -13.85
C LEU A 135 3.17 3.17 -13.43
N GLU A 136 3.85 2.16 -12.93
CA GLU A 136 5.30 2.17 -12.73
C GLU A 136 5.95 0.96 -13.40
N THR A 137 7.26 1.05 -13.66
CA THR A 137 8.08 -0.10 -14.04
C THR A 137 9.53 0.13 -13.65
N PHE A 138 10.30 -0.96 -13.65
CA PHE A 138 11.69 -0.96 -13.22
C PHE A 138 12.56 -1.64 -14.28
N VAL A 139 13.48 -0.87 -14.85
CA VAL A 139 14.41 -1.33 -15.89
C VAL A 139 15.79 -1.53 -15.29
N ASP A 140 16.40 -2.69 -15.54
CA ASP A 140 17.80 -2.94 -15.18
C ASP A 140 18.73 -2.25 -16.20
N PRO A 141 19.42 -1.15 -15.83
CA PRO A 141 20.25 -0.40 -16.75
C PRO A 141 21.46 -1.17 -17.28
N GLN A 142 21.87 -2.26 -16.61
CA GLN A 142 22.96 -3.12 -17.10
C GLN A 142 22.53 -3.98 -18.29
N ARG A 143 21.22 -4.17 -18.47
CA ARG A 143 20.65 -5.02 -19.53
C ARG A 143 19.93 -4.22 -20.60
N PHE A 144 19.22 -3.18 -20.19
CA PHE A 144 18.36 -2.42 -21.07
C PHE A 144 18.46 -0.93 -20.77
N HIS A 145 18.52 -0.12 -21.81
CA HIS A 145 18.52 1.33 -21.66
C HIS A 145 17.11 1.92 -21.45
N GLY A 146 16.02 1.13 -21.54
CA GLY A 146 14.64 1.59 -21.33
C GLY A 146 13.98 2.30 -22.53
N GLY A 147 14.52 2.15 -23.74
CA GLY A 147 14.05 2.86 -24.93
C GLY A 147 12.57 2.68 -25.25
N VAL A 148 12.01 1.49 -25.01
CA VAL A 148 10.59 1.20 -25.26
C VAL A 148 9.65 2.07 -24.41
N TYR A 149 10.04 2.38 -23.17
CA TYR A 149 9.26 3.22 -22.26
C TYR A 149 9.34 4.69 -22.65
N ARG A 150 10.54 5.17 -23.03
CA ARG A 150 10.70 6.53 -23.56
C ARG A 150 9.89 6.74 -24.85
N ALA A 151 9.95 5.77 -25.77
CA ALA A 151 9.18 5.79 -27.01
C ALA A 151 7.65 5.71 -26.78
N ALA A 152 7.22 5.22 -25.61
CA ALA A 152 5.81 5.18 -25.20
C ALA A 152 5.42 6.34 -24.26
N ASN A 153 6.22 7.42 -24.24
CA ASN A 153 5.99 8.63 -23.43
C ASN A 153 5.91 8.38 -21.92
N TRP A 154 6.64 7.39 -21.39
CA TRP A 154 6.81 7.24 -19.95
C TRP A 154 7.83 8.26 -19.44
N THR A 155 7.58 8.77 -18.25
CA THR A 155 8.50 9.70 -17.57
C THR A 155 9.54 8.91 -16.79
N GLU A 156 10.82 9.14 -17.07
CA GLU A 156 11.93 8.59 -16.30
C GLU A 156 12.15 9.41 -15.03
N LEU A 157 12.20 8.75 -13.86
CA LEU A 157 12.36 9.43 -12.58
C LEU A 157 13.77 9.30 -11.98
N GLY A 158 14.60 8.40 -12.53
CA GLY A 158 15.95 8.11 -12.05
C GLY A 158 16.09 6.72 -11.43
N LEU A 159 17.12 6.52 -10.60
CA LEU A 159 17.54 5.20 -10.10
C LEU A 159 16.99 4.86 -8.72
N THR A 160 16.53 3.61 -8.54
CA THR A 160 16.30 3.05 -7.21
C THR A 160 17.62 2.93 -6.43
N GLN A 161 17.53 2.80 -5.11
CA GLN A 161 18.70 2.56 -4.24
C GLN A 161 19.31 1.15 -4.39
N GLY A 162 18.76 0.27 -5.23
CA GLY A 162 19.36 -1.05 -5.51
C GLY A 162 19.21 -2.11 -4.41
N PHE A 163 18.33 -1.91 -3.44
CA PHE A 163 18.01 -2.91 -2.43
C PHE A 163 17.22 -4.09 -3.02
N ARG A 164 17.58 -5.32 -2.64
CA ARG A 164 16.83 -6.53 -2.96
C ARG A 164 16.18 -7.10 -1.71
N ARG A 165 14.93 -7.55 -1.81
CA ARG A 165 14.27 -8.31 -0.74
C ARG A 165 14.96 -9.67 -0.57
N THR A 166 15.33 -10.02 0.65
CA THR A 166 15.88 -11.32 1.06
C THR A 166 14.90 -12.01 2.01
N ARG A 167 15.11 -13.29 2.33
CA ARG A 167 14.29 -14.02 3.32
C ARG A 167 14.31 -13.35 4.71
N SER A 168 15.39 -12.64 5.05
CA SER A 168 15.58 -11.95 6.33
C SER A 168 15.32 -10.44 6.28
N GLY A 169 14.78 -9.90 5.18
CA GLY A 169 14.48 -8.48 5.03
C GLY A 169 14.96 -7.92 3.70
N TYR A 170 15.97 -7.05 3.73
CA TYR A 170 16.57 -6.43 2.54
C TYR A 170 18.09 -6.61 2.55
N SER A 171 18.70 -6.65 1.37
CA SER A 171 20.15 -6.71 1.22
C SER A 171 20.83 -5.53 1.91
N GLN A 172 22.01 -5.75 2.49
CA GLN A 172 22.86 -4.69 3.05
C GLN A 172 23.55 -3.87 1.93
N GLN A 173 23.72 -4.45 0.75
CA GLN A 173 24.44 -3.86 -0.38
C GLN A 173 23.49 -3.32 -1.47
N HIS A 174 23.91 -2.22 -2.11
CA HIS A 174 23.20 -1.43 -3.13
C HIS A 174 23.54 -1.85 -4.58
N ASN A 175 23.67 -3.16 -4.85
CA ASN A 175 24.40 -3.60 -6.05
C ASN A 175 23.57 -3.70 -7.35
N ALA A 176 22.28 -3.34 -7.34
CA ALA A 176 21.42 -3.45 -8.53
C ALA A 176 20.37 -2.33 -8.62
N PRO A 177 20.79 -1.04 -8.73
CA PRO A 177 19.86 0.05 -8.96
C PRO A 177 19.11 -0.15 -10.28
N LYS A 178 17.83 0.21 -10.29
CA LYS A 178 16.95 0.11 -11.47
C LYS A 178 16.47 1.50 -11.87
N LEU A 179 16.40 1.77 -13.17
CA LEU A 179 15.71 2.94 -13.69
C LEU A 179 14.22 2.80 -13.43
N VAL A 180 13.62 3.85 -12.88
CA VAL A 180 12.19 3.93 -12.59
C VAL A 180 11.52 4.76 -13.68
N PHE A 181 10.50 4.19 -14.32
CA PHE A 181 9.63 4.90 -15.23
C PHE A 181 8.20 4.91 -14.70
N VAL A 182 7.48 6.00 -14.92
CA VAL A 182 6.06 6.12 -14.58
C VAL A 182 5.24 6.59 -15.77
N TYR A 183 3.96 6.20 -15.79
CA TYR A 183 3.00 6.63 -16.80
C TYR A 183 1.64 6.96 -16.16
N PRO A 184 1.18 8.22 -16.26
CA PRO A 184 -0.16 8.63 -15.81
C PRO A 184 -1.27 7.91 -16.58
N LEU A 185 -2.25 7.32 -15.87
CA LEU A 185 -3.47 6.78 -16.48
C LEU A 185 -4.67 7.73 -16.38
N CYS A 186 -4.46 8.89 -15.77
CA CYS A 186 -5.44 9.95 -15.57
C CYS A 186 -4.75 11.32 -15.61
N GLY A 187 -5.56 12.38 -15.73
CA GLY A 187 -5.06 13.74 -15.56
C GLY A 187 -4.60 14.00 -14.13
N HIS A 188 -3.47 14.68 -13.97
CA HIS A 188 -2.93 15.13 -12.68
C HIS A 188 -2.85 14.02 -11.58
N PRO A 189 -2.19 12.87 -11.84
CA PRO A 189 -2.17 11.75 -10.90
C PRO A 189 -1.56 12.12 -9.55
N GLN A 190 -0.57 13.02 -9.51
CA GLN A 190 0.06 13.48 -8.27
C GLN A 190 -0.96 14.21 -7.36
N ALA A 191 -1.81 15.06 -7.93
CA ALA A 191 -2.85 15.77 -7.18
C ALA A 191 -3.87 14.79 -6.59
N LEU A 192 -4.34 13.82 -7.38
CA LEU A 192 -5.25 12.78 -6.90
C LEU A 192 -4.60 11.91 -5.82
N LEU A 193 -3.37 11.43 -6.06
CA LEU A 193 -2.64 10.56 -5.13
C LEU A 193 -2.28 11.28 -3.81
N THR A 194 -2.24 12.61 -3.78
CA THR A 194 -1.97 13.42 -2.57
C THR A 194 -3.23 14.03 -1.96
N GLN A 195 -4.38 13.97 -2.64
CA GLN A 195 -5.62 14.60 -2.20
C GLN A 195 -6.08 14.14 -0.81
N ALA A 196 -6.59 15.06 0.00
CA ALA A 196 -7.10 14.75 1.33
C ALA A 196 -8.32 13.82 1.27
N ASP A 197 -9.22 14.10 0.33
CA ASP A 197 -10.50 13.42 0.23
C ASP A 197 -10.37 12.02 -0.38
N ARG A 198 -10.38 11.00 0.49
CA ARG A 198 -10.34 9.59 0.10
C ARG A 198 -11.59 9.14 -0.68
N SER A 199 -12.74 9.78 -0.50
CA SER A 199 -13.98 9.37 -1.17
C SER A 199 -13.86 9.50 -2.70
N GLN A 200 -13.13 10.52 -3.16
CA GLN A 200 -12.85 10.76 -4.58
C GLN A 200 -11.91 9.71 -5.20
N LEU A 201 -11.19 8.95 -4.37
CA LEU A 201 -10.28 7.89 -4.84
C LEU A 201 -10.99 6.56 -5.11
N GLN A 202 -12.28 6.45 -4.81
CA GLN A 202 -13.08 5.23 -4.95
C GLN A 202 -12.41 4.00 -4.32
N LEU A 203 -11.64 4.22 -3.24
CA LEU A 203 -10.92 3.16 -2.57
C LEU A 203 -11.84 2.43 -1.57
N PRO A 204 -11.94 1.10 -1.64
CA PRO A 204 -12.69 0.34 -0.65
C PRO A 204 -12.00 0.39 0.72
N GLY A 205 -12.82 0.47 1.77
CA GLY A 205 -12.36 0.38 3.16
C GLY A 205 -11.74 1.64 3.76
N LYS A 206 -11.46 1.56 5.07
CA LYS A 206 -10.87 2.66 5.86
C LYS A 206 -9.43 2.94 5.44
N ALA A 207 -8.96 4.16 5.70
CA ALA A 207 -7.56 4.52 5.56
C ALA A 207 -6.74 3.70 6.57
N ASN A 208 -5.86 2.82 6.06
CA ASN A 208 -4.88 2.13 6.87
C ASN A 208 -3.54 2.83 6.66
N ILE A 209 -2.87 3.18 7.76
CA ILE A 209 -1.53 3.77 7.71
C ILE A 209 -0.48 2.70 8.01
N MET A 210 0.72 2.89 7.47
CA MET A 210 1.89 2.13 7.90
C MET A 210 2.72 3.02 8.81
N LEU A 211 2.98 2.56 10.04
CA LEU A 211 3.82 3.31 10.97
C LEU A 211 5.29 3.26 10.54
N SER A 212 5.94 4.42 10.57
CA SER A 212 7.38 4.53 10.38
C SER A 212 8.14 3.93 11.57
N ALA A 213 9.42 3.58 11.35
CA ALA A 213 10.29 3.11 12.44
C ALA A 213 10.44 4.15 13.56
N HIS A 214 10.34 5.44 13.22
CA HIS A 214 10.39 6.56 14.15
C HIS A 214 9.11 6.58 15.02
N GLN A 215 7.94 6.58 14.39
CA GLN A 215 6.65 6.51 15.08
C GLN A 215 6.53 5.29 16.00
N MET A 216 6.93 4.10 15.53
CA MET A 216 6.92 2.89 16.36
C MET A 216 7.81 2.98 17.59
N ARG A 217 8.95 3.68 17.50
CA ARG A 217 9.93 3.81 18.59
C ARG A 217 9.41 4.71 19.71
N PHE A 218 8.76 5.81 19.37
CA PHE A 218 8.28 6.80 20.33
C PHE A 218 6.88 6.51 20.86
N LEU A 219 6.08 5.69 20.16
CA LEU A 219 4.72 5.36 20.57
C LEU A 219 4.60 4.84 22.03
N PRO A 220 5.48 3.96 22.54
CA PRO A 220 5.42 3.54 23.93
C PRO A 220 5.58 4.68 24.94
N ASP A 221 6.30 5.74 24.59
CA ASP A 221 6.64 6.80 25.53
C ASP A 221 5.41 7.60 25.97
N PHE A 222 4.45 7.79 25.06
CA PHE A 222 3.16 8.44 25.35
C PHE A 222 2.28 7.67 26.34
N PHE A 223 2.59 6.39 26.58
CA PHE A 223 1.82 5.55 27.50
C PHE A 223 2.54 5.29 28.83
N ASN A 224 3.73 5.85 29.05
CA ASN A 224 4.52 5.56 30.25
C ASN A 224 3.87 6.08 31.54
N ASP A 225 3.14 7.20 31.46
CA ASP A 225 2.48 7.81 32.63
C ASP A 225 1.12 7.17 32.97
N ILE A 226 0.65 6.24 32.14
CA ILE A 226 -0.59 5.51 32.40
C ILE A 226 -0.36 4.47 33.49
N LYS A 227 -1.08 4.60 34.61
CA LYS A 227 -1.02 3.65 35.72
C LYS A 227 -1.52 2.27 35.28
N ASP A 228 -0.71 1.24 35.47
CA ASP A 228 -1.08 -0.14 35.13
C ASP A 228 -2.21 -0.67 36.04
N PRO A 229 -3.42 -0.92 35.50
CA PRO A 229 -4.58 -1.33 36.29
C PRO A 229 -4.52 -2.82 36.69
N ARG A 230 -3.56 -3.60 36.14
CA ARG A 230 -3.44 -5.03 36.42
C ARG A 230 -2.75 -5.28 37.76
N SER A 231 -3.05 -6.43 38.37
CA SER A 231 -2.34 -6.91 39.56
C SER A 231 -0.87 -7.19 39.26
N ARG A 232 0.02 -7.14 40.27
CA ARG A 232 1.47 -7.34 40.09
C ARG A 232 1.81 -8.66 39.39
N ALA A 233 1.11 -9.75 39.70
CA ALA A 233 1.30 -11.06 39.06
C ALA A 233 0.96 -11.09 37.55
N GLY A 234 0.11 -10.18 37.08
CA GLY A 234 -0.30 -10.06 35.67
C GLY A 234 0.63 -9.20 34.79
N ARG A 235 1.62 -8.53 35.38
CA ARG A 235 2.48 -7.54 34.68
C ARG A 235 3.69 -8.16 33.99
N ARG A 236 3.47 -9.20 33.17
CA ARG A 236 4.55 -9.82 32.37
C ARG A 236 5.02 -8.91 31.24
N HIS A 237 4.09 -8.22 30.59
CA HIS A 237 4.35 -7.23 29.54
C HIS A 237 4.15 -5.84 30.13
N ARG A 238 5.03 -4.88 29.81
CA ARG A 238 4.84 -3.47 30.19
C ARG A 238 3.54 -2.95 29.59
N LEU A 239 2.82 -2.13 30.34
CA LEU A 239 1.54 -1.56 29.88
C LEU A 239 1.73 -0.78 28.57
N SER A 240 2.73 0.09 28.53
CA SER A 240 3.05 0.91 27.36
C SER A 240 3.28 0.08 26.09
N SER A 241 3.95 -1.07 26.19
CA SER A 241 4.15 -1.98 25.06
C SER A 241 2.85 -2.63 24.57
N VAL A 242 1.94 -3.02 25.49
CA VAL A 242 0.65 -3.61 25.12
C VAL A 242 -0.24 -2.57 24.43
N LEU A 243 -0.33 -1.36 25.01
CA LEU A 243 -1.06 -0.25 24.42
C LEU A 243 -0.48 0.16 23.07
N SER A 244 0.85 0.22 22.95
CA SER A 244 1.53 0.50 21.67
C SER A 244 1.19 -0.51 20.59
N ILE A 245 1.18 -1.81 20.92
CA ILE A 245 0.79 -2.86 19.96
C ILE A 245 -0.67 -2.71 19.55
N ALA A 246 -1.57 -2.47 20.51
CA ALA A 246 -2.99 -2.29 20.22
C ALA A 246 -3.23 -1.07 19.31
N THR A 247 -2.62 0.06 19.64
CA THR A 247 -2.69 1.30 18.86
C THR A 247 -2.08 1.12 17.48
N ALA A 248 -0.86 0.59 17.39
CA ALA A 248 -0.18 0.38 16.12
C ALA A 248 -0.94 -0.57 15.18
N ALA A 249 -1.43 -1.69 15.72
CA ALA A 249 -2.23 -2.64 14.95
C ALA A 249 -3.53 -2.00 14.45
N THR A 250 -4.21 -1.22 15.31
CA THR A 250 -5.45 -0.52 14.96
C THR A 250 -5.22 0.50 13.84
N LEU A 251 -4.14 1.28 13.92
CA LEU A 251 -3.71 2.22 12.87
C LEU A 251 -3.35 1.51 11.56
N CYS A 252 -2.80 0.29 11.65
CA CYS A 252 -2.57 -0.59 10.50
C CYS A 252 -3.85 -1.28 9.97
N GLY A 253 -5.03 -0.98 10.55
CA GLY A 253 -6.32 -1.48 10.10
C GLY A 253 -6.76 -2.81 10.72
N MET A 254 -6.06 -3.32 11.73
CA MET A 254 -6.45 -4.54 12.43
C MET A 254 -7.66 -4.28 13.32
N LYS A 255 -8.69 -5.12 13.22
CA LYS A 255 -9.94 -4.96 13.97
C LYS A 255 -10.15 -6.11 14.95
N GLY A 256 -10.35 -5.76 16.22
CA GLY A 256 -10.59 -6.70 17.29
C GLY A 256 -9.33 -7.40 17.80
N TYR A 257 -9.43 -7.98 19.00
CA TYR A 257 -8.28 -8.50 19.75
C TYR A 257 -7.51 -9.60 19.02
N LYS A 258 -8.21 -10.50 18.34
CA LYS A 258 -7.60 -11.60 17.56
C LYS A 258 -6.73 -11.09 16.41
N ALA A 259 -7.20 -10.09 15.66
CA ALA A 259 -6.43 -9.51 14.55
C ALA A 259 -5.21 -8.75 15.08
N ILE A 260 -5.36 -8.01 16.18
CA ILE A 260 -4.25 -7.31 16.84
C ILE A 260 -3.18 -8.31 17.31
N ALA A 261 -3.59 -9.41 17.95
CA ALA A 261 -2.67 -10.44 18.41
C ALA A 261 -1.98 -11.18 17.26
N GLY A 262 -2.70 -11.44 16.16
CA GLY A 262 -2.13 -11.99 14.93
C GLY A 262 -1.07 -11.07 14.35
N TRP A 263 -1.40 -9.80 14.16
CA TRP A 263 -0.47 -8.78 13.67
C TRP A 263 0.77 -8.66 14.57
N ALA A 264 0.60 -8.70 15.89
CA ALA A 264 1.72 -8.66 16.82
C ALA A 264 2.67 -9.86 16.64
N LYS A 265 2.15 -11.06 16.39
CA LYS A 265 2.97 -12.27 16.14
C LYS A 265 3.79 -12.18 14.86
N ASP A 266 3.30 -11.46 13.86
CA ASP A 266 3.96 -11.30 12.56
C ASP A 266 5.03 -10.18 12.57
N LEU A 267 5.19 -9.47 13.68
CA LEU A 267 6.23 -8.44 13.83
C LEU A 267 7.62 -9.05 13.84
N GLY A 268 8.52 -8.48 13.04
CA GLY A 268 9.95 -8.78 13.14
C GLY A 268 10.60 -8.17 14.38
N ASP A 269 11.76 -8.71 14.77
CA ASP A 269 12.46 -8.33 16.01
C ASP A 269 12.66 -6.81 16.17
N LYS A 270 13.05 -6.10 15.11
CA LYS A 270 13.25 -4.64 15.15
C LYS A 270 11.95 -3.86 15.42
N ALA A 271 10.79 -4.38 15.01
CA ALA A 271 9.51 -3.75 15.29
C ALA A 271 9.08 -4.04 16.73
N CYS A 272 9.25 -5.29 17.18
CA CYS A 272 9.04 -5.67 18.58
C CYS A 272 9.90 -4.83 19.54
N GLU A 273 11.18 -4.64 19.22
CA GLU A 273 12.10 -3.77 19.96
C GLU A 273 11.58 -2.34 20.07
N ARG A 274 11.20 -1.73 18.95
CA ARG A 274 10.70 -0.34 18.90
C ARG A 274 9.42 -0.16 19.72
N LEU A 275 8.52 -1.14 19.69
CA LEU A 275 7.29 -1.13 20.48
C LEU A 275 7.53 -1.56 21.95
N GLY A 276 8.79 -1.70 22.38
CA GLY A 276 9.13 -1.99 23.77
C GLY A 276 8.77 -3.41 24.21
N CYS A 277 8.70 -4.39 23.30
CA CYS A 277 8.43 -5.77 23.67
C CYS A 277 9.53 -6.32 24.57
N ARG A 278 9.14 -7.14 25.55
CA ARG A 278 10.11 -7.79 26.44
C ARG A 278 10.88 -8.88 25.70
N ARG A 279 12.11 -9.17 26.15
CA ARG A 279 12.92 -10.29 25.66
C ARG A 279 12.91 -11.45 26.67
N VAL A 280 12.80 -12.68 26.17
CA VAL A 280 12.93 -13.93 26.92
C VAL A 280 13.79 -14.87 26.11
N ASN A 281 14.86 -15.41 26.70
CA ASN A 281 15.78 -16.34 26.03
C ASN A 281 16.28 -15.78 24.67
N GLY A 282 16.63 -14.49 24.65
CA GLY A 282 17.13 -13.80 23.46
C GLY A 282 16.06 -13.37 22.44
N LYS A 283 14.81 -13.86 22.55
CA LYS A 283 13.71 -13.58 21.59
C LYS A 283 12.73 -12.56 22.15
N TYR A 284 12.16 -11.73 21.28
CA TYR A 284 11.07 -10.84 21.68
C TYR A 284 9.77 -11.62 21.89
N VAL A 285 9.03 -11.27 22.94
CA VAL A 285 7.75 -11.88 23.28
C VAL A 285 6.65 -10.82 23.25
N VAL A 286 5.70 -11.01 22.35
CA VAL A 286 4.52 -10.16 22.17
C VAL A 286 3.37 -10.60 23.08
N PRO A 287 2.46 -9.69 23.48
CA PRO A 287 1.30 -10.05 24.29
C PRO A 287 0.34 -10.94 23.51
N SER A 288 -0.32 -11.87 24.21
CA SER A 288 -1.38 -12.69 23.63
C SER A 288 -2.69 -11.90 23.50
N GLU A 289 -3.64 -12.46 22.75
CA GLU A 289 -5.00 -11.92 22.64
C GLU A 289 -5.64 -11.65 24.01
N SER A 290 -5.51 -12.60 24.95
CA SER A 290 -6.05 -12.46 26.31
C SER A 290 -5.42 -11.29 27.07
N ILE A 291 -4.11 -11.06 26.91
CA ILE A 291 -3.40 -9.94 27.57
C ILE A 291 -3.81 -8.60 26.96
N ILE A 292 -3.92 -8.53 25.63
CA ILE A 292 -4.39 -7.34 24.92
C ILE A 292 -5.80 -6.98 25.39
N ARG A 293 -6.71 -7.97 25.42
CA ARG A 293 -8.08 -7.79 25.89
C ARG A 293 -8.13 -7.34 27.35
N ASP A 294 -7.39 -7.99 28.24
CA ASP A 294 -7.36 -7.67 29.68
C ASP A 294 -6.92 -6.22 29.93
N VAL A 295 -5.90 -5.76 29.22
CA VAL A 295 -5.42 -4.37 29.32
C VAL A 295 -6.46 -3.39 28.80
N LEU A 296 -6.98 -3.61 27.58
CA LEU A 296 -7.89 -2.65 26.93
C LEU A 296 -9.23 -2.50 27.66
N ILE A 297 -9.70 -3.53 28.38
CA ILE A 297 -10.93 -3.46 29.18
C ILE A 297 -10.72 -2.67 30.48
N ARG A 298 -9.50 -2.65 31.03
CA ARG A 298 -9.22 -2.11 32.37
C ARG A 298 -8.57 -0.73 32.38
N VAL A 299 -7.93 -0.34 31.29
CA VAL A 299 -7.27 0.96 31.17
C VAL A 299 -8.31 2.09 31.23
N ASP A 300 -7.97 3.18 31.91
CA ASP A 300 -8.83 4.36 31.94
C ASP A 300 -8.96 4.93 30.51
N PRO A 301 -10.18 4.99 29.94
CA PRO A 301 -10.37 5.44 28.58
C PRO A 301 -10.04 6.92 28.38
N VAL A 302 -10.21 7.76 29.41
CA VAL A 302 -9.95 9.21 29.31
C VAL A 302 -8.45 9.49 29.27
N VAL A 303 -7.68 8.80 30.11
CA VAL A 303 -6.22 8.93 30.13
C VAL A 303 -5.60 8.34 28.86
N LEU A 304 -6.12 7.20 28.39
CA LEU A 304 -5.68 6.60 27.13
C LEU A 304 -5.97 7.52 25.93
N ASP A 305 -7.16 8.13 25.87
CA ASP A 305 -7.52 9.06 24.80
C ASP A 305 -6.59 10.28 24.77
N ARG A 306 -6.26 10.86 25.94
CA ARG A 306 -5.30 11.96 26.04
C ARG A 306 -3.92 11.57 25.50
N ALA A 307 -3.39 10.42 25.90
CA ALA A 307 -2.10 9.93 25.40
C ALA A 307 -2.09 9.74 23.87
N LEU A 308 -3.20 9.25 23.31
CA LEU A 308 -3.37 9.12 21.86
C LEU A 308 -3.44 10.48 21.17
N GLN A 309 -4.12 11.47 21.78
CA GLN A 309 -4.17 12.85 21.27
C GLN A 309 -2.78 13.50 21.28
N GLU A 310 -1.98 13.30 22.33
CA GLU A 310 -0.60 13.81 22.41
C GLU A 310 0.29 13.17 21.34
N TRP A 311 0.20 11.85 21.15
CA TRP A 311 0.92 11.17 20.06
C TRP A 311 0.50 11.70 18.69
N ASN A 312 -0.81 11.89 18.49
CA ASN A 312 -1.34 12.45 17.26
C ASN A 312 -0.85 13.88 17.02
N ALA A 313 -0.83 14.74 18.04
CA ALA A 313 -0.34 16.11 17.91
C ALA A 313 1.12 16.20 17.43
N VAL A 314 1.93 15.18 17.76
CA VAL A 314 3.34 15.10 17.34
C VAL A 314 3.51 14.50 15.93
N PHE A 315 2.71 13.48 15.58
CA PHE A 315 2.96 12.65 14.40
C PHE A 315 1.93 12.74 13.27
N ALA A 316 0.78 13.38 13.50
CA ALA A 316 -0.20 13.60 12.46
C ALA A 316 0.20 14.80 11.59
N PRO A 317 0.12 14.69 10.25
CA PRO A 317 0.22 15.86 9.39
C PRO A 317 -0.93 16.83 9.69
N ALA A 318 -0.70 18.14 9.54
CA ALA A 318 -1.75 19.13 9.67
C ALA A 318 -2.90 18.81 8.69
N ASP A 319 -4.10 18.58 9.21
CA ASP A 319 -5.25 18.26 8.38
C ASP A 319 -5.66 19.46 7.52
N LYS A 320 -5.63 19.31 6.21
CA LYS A 320 -6.19 20.31 5.29
C LYS A 320 -7.72 20.32 5.28
N CYS A 321 -8.35 19.23 5.73
CA CYS A 321 -9.81 19.05 5.74
C CYS A 321 -10.25 18.29 7.00
N LEU A 322 -11.35 18.72 7.60
CA LEU A 322 -11.98 18.10 8.76
C LEU A 322 -13.33 17.49 8.35
N ALA A 323 -13.59 16.26 8.76
CA ALA A 323 -14.89 15.59 8.71
C ALA A 323 -15.59 15.76 10.06
N VAL A 324 -16.92 15.80 10.08
CA VAL A 324 -17.71 15.84 11.32
C VAL A 324 -18.68 14.67 11.29
N ASP A 325 -18.59 13.79 12.28
CA ASP A 325 -19.47 12.62 12.47
C ASP A 325 -20.26 12.78 13.77
N GLY A 326 -21.58 12.60 13.71
CA GLY A 326 -22.48 12.66 14.86
C GLY A 326 -23.08 11.29 15.13
N LYS A 327 -22.85 10.72 16.32
CA LYS A 327 -23.50 9.48 16.75
C LYS A 327 -24.49 9.76 17.86
N THR A 328 -25.69 9.24 17.67
CA THR A 328 -26.71 9.18 18.72
C THR A 328 -26.54 7.88 19.47
N MET A 329 -26.28 7.96 20.78
CA MET A 329 -26.10 6.77 21.60
C MET A 329 -27.47 6.14 21.88
N CYS A 330 -27.64 4.87 21.48
CA CYS A 330 -28.84 4.11 21.81
C CYS A 330 -28.91 3.89 23.33
N ASN A 331 -30.07 4.21 23.93
CA ASN A 331 -30.37 4.05 25.36
C ASN A 331 -29.53 4.89 26.35
N ALA A 332 -28.75 5.87 25.87
CA ALA A 332 -28.07 6.83 26.75
C ALA A 332 -28.91 8.11 26.82
N VAL A 333 -29.83 8.14 27.77
CA VAL A 333 -30.68 9.30 28.07
C VAL A 333 -30.04 10.07 29.22
N ASP A 334 -29.92 11.38 29.10
CA ASP A 334 -29.37 12.21 30.17
C ASP A 334 -30.40 12.56 31.24
N ASP A 335 -29.95 13.25 32.30
CA ASP A 335 -30.76 13.62 33.46
C ASP A 335 -31.98 14.49 33.12
N LYS A 336 -32.07 15.01 31.88
CA LYS A 336 -33.20 15.79 31.36
C LYS A 336 -34.11 15.00 30.42
N GLY A 337 -33.90 13.69 30.27
CA GLY A 337 -34.71 12.85 29.39
C GLY A 337 -34.32 12.93 27.91
N GLN A 338 -33.18 13.55 27.57
CA GLN A 338 -32.77 13.75 26.18
C GLN A 338 -31.73 12.71 25.74
N GLN A 339 -31.80 12.34 24.46
CA GLN A 339 -30.88 11.35 23.91
C GLN A 339 -29.47 11.95 23.75
N THR A 340 -28.47 11.23 24.23
CA THR A 340 -27.08 11.72 24.21
C THR A 340 -26.51 11.64 22.80
N HIS A 341 -26.20 12.81 22.24
CA HIS A 341 -25.48 12.94 20.98
C HIS A 341 -24.00 13.17 21.23
N ILE A 342 -23.16 12.41 20.54
CA ILE A 342 -21.71 12.56 20.55
C ILE A 342 -21.30 13.07 19.17
N MET A 343 -20.67 14.23 19.11
CA MET A 343 -20.09 14.76 17.88
C MET A 343 -18.58 14.59 17.90
N SER A 344 -18.05 14.02 16.82
CA SER A 344 -16.63 13.82 16.59
C SER A 344 -16.18 14.61 15.36
N VAL A 345 -15.22 15.53 15.53
CA VAL A 345 -14.54 16.17 14.40
C VAL A 345 -13.30 15.36 14.09
N VAL A 346 -13.19 14.79 12.90
CA VAL A 346 -12.12 13.88 12.50
C VAL A 346 -11.36 14.43 11.30
N GLY A 347 -10.04 14.57 11.38
CA GLY A 347 -9.20 14.91 10.24
C GLY A 347 -9.34 13.93 9.09
N HIS A 348 -9.53 14.39 7.85
CA HIS A 348 -9.73 13.49 6.70
C HIS A 348 -8.45 12.74 6.32
N GLN A 349 -7.30 13.37 6.51
CA GLN A 349 -5.99 12.79 6.18
C GLN A 349 -5.43 11.98 7.34
N SER A 350 -5.52 12.54 8.55
CA SER A 350 -4.95 11.98 9.76
C SER A 350 -5.87 10.96 10.45
N VAL A 351 -7.18 11.00 10.17
CA VAL A 351 -8.23 10.32 10.94
C VAL A 351 -8.21 10.73 12.43
N VAL A 352 -7.63 11.88 12.76
CA VAL A 352 -7.51 12.42 14.13
C VAL A 352 -8.84 12.96 14.59
N CYS A 353 -9.37 12.44 15.69
CA CYS A 353 -10.51 13.04 16.39
C CYS A 353 -10.03 14.31 17.12
N HIS A 354 -10.31 15.50 16.57
CA HIS A 354 -9.99 16.81 17.12
C HIS A 354 -10.90 17.19 18.30
N THR A 355 -12.07 16.56 18.41
CA THR A 355 -13.02 16.76 19.51
C THR A 355 -14.01 15.63 19.52
N GLN A 356 -14.28 15.05 20.69
CA GLN A 356 -15.47 14.25 20.97
C GLN A 356 -16.26 14.95 22.08
N LYS A 357 -17.28 15.74 21.72
CA LYS A 357 -18.08 16.51 22.71
C LYS A 357 -19.49 15.95 22.77
N LYS A 358 -20.02 15.78 23.99
CA LYS A 358 -21.47 15.65 24.19
C LYS A 358 -22.11 16.94 23.66
N LEU A 359 -22.97 16.83 22.64
CA LEU A 359 -23.77 17.95 22.17
C LEU A 359 -24.78 18.28 23.27
N VAL A 360 -24.60 19.44 23.88
CA VAL A 360 -25.62 20.06 24.74
C VAL A 360 -26.47 20.94 23.81
N PRO A 361 -27.81 20.88 23.86
CA PRO A 361 -28.64 21.79 23.09
C PRO A 361 -28.20 23.22 23.38
N CYS A 362 -27.97 24.02 22.33
CA CYS A 362 -27.79 25.46 22.51
C CYS A 362 -29.12 26.03 23.04
N PRO A 363 -29.09 26.92 24.06
CA PRO A 363 -30.30 27.51 24.63
C PRO A 363 -31.10 28.34 23.63
#